data_AF-A0AAW8SXP5-F1
#
_entry.id   AF-A0AAW8SXP5-F1
#
_cell.length_a   1.000
_cell.length_b   1.000
_cell.length_c   1.000
_cell.angle_alpha   90.00
_cell.angle_beta   90.00
_cell.angle_gamma   90.00
#
_symmetry.space_group_name_H-M   'P 1'
#
loop_
_entity.id
_entity.type
_entity.pdbx_description
1 polymer ?
#
loop_
_entity_poly.entity_id
_entity_poly.type
_entity_poly.pdbx_seq_one_letter_code
_entity_poly.pdbx_strand_id
1 'polypeptide(L)'
;METNKKQWLGLLIVPAELLIGDFLFPLIHLDRDPKLALLASTVLFLIGFVMMLYLFHDFLKAQWHLFRQKLFTKLLISIVLVAGAFWLLRVVRGMIPSELLQLRSSTSYTSQKLDPSWTVLAAITPFIAPFAEELTFRYLLLGKFQNTILRMLMLFVQGILFGLVHWNNFSGNLYAMIPYMVLGVYLGAIYLLSKNIWSSIMVHWMINTMNGMLPALLLFILSLFGITT
;
A
#
# COMPACT_ATOMS: atom_id res chain seq x y z
N MET A 1 17.59 8.95 22.53
CA MET A 1 16.62 7.97 23.06
C MET A 1 15.24 8.11 22.41
N GLU A 2 14.69 9.32 22.28
CA GLU A 2 13.40 9.57 21.61
C GLU A 2 13.33 9.15 20.13
N THR A 3 14.41 9.33 19.37
CA THR A 3 14.50 8.93 17.96
C THR A 3 14.35 7.42 17.76
N ASN A 4 14.84 6.62 18.71
CA ASN A 4 14.69 5.16 18.68
C ASN A 4 13.25 4.76 19.03
N LYS A 5 12.63 5.42 20.03
CA LYS A 5 11.23 5.17 20.41
C LYS A 5 10.26 5.45 19.25
N LYS A 6 10.41 6.58 18.54
CA LYS A 6 9.56 6.90 17.37
C LYS A 6 9.71 5.85 16.26
N GLN A 7 10.91 5.32 16.05
CA GLN A 7 11.16 4.30 15.02
C GLN A 7 10.50 2.97 15.37
N TRP A 8 10.61 2.51 16.62
CA TRP A 8 9.92 1.30 17.07
C TRP A 8 8.40 1.44 16.99
N LEU A 9 7.84 2.59 17.41
CA LEU A 9 6.41 2.85 17.27
C LEU A 9 5.98 2.82 15.80
N GLY A 10 6.72 3.45 14.90
CA GLY A 10 6.45 3.44 13.47
C GLY A 10 6.45 2.03 12.86
N LEU A 11 7.43 1.19 13.24
CA LEU A 11 7.51 -0.20 12.78
C LEU A 11 6.32 -1.06 13.23
N LEU A 12 5.67 -0.71 14.34
CA LEU A 12 4.54 -1.45 14.89
C LEU A 12 3.19 -1.03 14.33
N ILE A 13 3.07 0.12 13.65
CA ILE A 13 1.77 0.61 13.16
C ILE A 13 1.13 -0.36 12.17
N VAL A 14 1.84 -0.73 11.08
CA VAL A 14 1.29 -1.65 10.07
C VAL A 14 0.98 -3.03 10.66
N PRO A 15 1.89 -3.67 11.44
CA PRO A 15 1.54 -4.91 12.15
C PRO A 15 0.34 -4.78 13.08
N ALA A 16 0.19 -3.66 13.80
CA ALA A 16 -0.95 -3.45 14.68
C ALA A 16 -2.26 -3.28 13.90
N GLU A 17 -2.26 -2.58 12.77
CA GLU A 17 -3.42 -2.48 11.88
C GLU A 17 -3.88 -3.86 11.41
N LEU A 18 -2.94 -4.72 10.99
CA LEU A 18 -3.25 -6.10 10.59
C LEU A 18 -3.81 -6.92 11.75
N LEU A 19 -3.16 -6.89 12.92
CA LEU A 19 -3.61 -7.65 14.09
C LEU A 19 -4.99 -7.21 14.59
N ILE A 20 -5.27 -5.92 14.57
CA ILE A 20 -6.59 -5.38 14.95
C ILE A 20 -7.64 -5.81 13.92
N GLY A 21 -7.35 -5.66 12.62
CA GLY A 21 -8.27 -6.07 11.56
C GLY A 21 -8.59 -7.56 11.58
N ASP A 22 -7.57 -8.41 11.79
CA ASP A 22 -7.68 -9.86 11.62
C ASP A 22 -8.18 -10.58 12.87
N PHE A 23 -7.85 -10.07 14.06
CA PHE A 23 -8.21 -10.72 15.32
C PHE A 23 -9.25 -9.92 16.09
N LEU A 24 -9.07 -8.61 16.25
CA LEU A 24 -9.97 -7.83 17.10
C LEU A 24 -11.35 -7.65 16.46
N PHE A 25 -11.43 -7.30 15.17
CA PHE A 25 -12.72 -7.06 14.51
C PHE A 25 -13.64 -8.30 14.52
N PRO A 26 -13.16 -9.52 14.19
CA PRO A 26 -13.99 -10.72 14.32
C PRO A 26 -14.41 -11.03 15.75
N LEU A 27 -13.52 -10.81 16.73
CA LEU A 27 -13.83 -11.06 18.15
C LEU A 27 -14.98 -10.18 18.67
N ILE A 28 -15.08 -8.93 18.20
CA ILE A 28 -16.17 -8.01 18.55
C ILE A 28 -17.28 -7.96 17.50
N HIS A 29 -17.28 -8.88 16.54
CA HIS A 29 -18.29 -9.03 15.50
C HIS A 29 -18.50 -7.80 14.60
N LEU A 30 -17.46 -6.98 14.43
CA LEU A 30 -17.46 -5.83 13.50
C LEU A 30 -17.47 -6.27 12.03
N ASP A 31 -17.07 -7.51 11.77
CA ASP A 31 -16.96 -8.15 10.44
C ASP A 31 -18.30 -8.71 9.92
N ARG A 32 -19.34 -8.78 10.76
CA ARG A 32 -20.66 -9.31 10.37
C ARG A 32 -21.41 -8.46 9.35
N ASP A 33 -21.21 -7.14 9.38
CA ASP A 33 -21.75 -6.21 8.39
C ASP A 33 -20.59 -5.68 7.53
N PRO A 34 -20.56 -5.99 6.22
CA PRO A 34 -19.51 -5.53 5.31
C PRO A 34 -19.30 -4.00 5.31
N LYS A 35 -20.36 -3.21 5.51
CA LYS A 35 -20.28 -1.74 5.56
C LYS A 35 -19.64 -1.27 6.85
N LEU A 36 -20.01 -1.90 7.97
CA LEU A 36 -19.42 -1.61 9.27
C LEU A 36 -17.94 -2.01 9.30
N ALA A 37 -17.61 -3.18 8.75
CA ALA A 37 -16.23 -3.65 8.59
C ALA A 37 -15.39 -2.69 7.73
N LEU A 38 -15.96 -2.18 6.63
CA LEU A 38 -15.29 -1.20 5.79
C LEU A 38 -15.07 0.14 6.52
N LEU A 39 -16.07 0.63 7.26
CA LEU A 39 -15.92 1.86 8.06
C LEU A 39 -14.85 1.69 9.14
N ALA A 40 -14.90 0.59 9.89
CA ALA A 40 -13.96 0.30 10.96
C ALA A 40 -12.52 0.19 10.44
N SER A 41 -12.32 -0.53 9.34
CA SER A 41 -11.00 -0.64 8.70
C SER A 41 -10.52 0.71 8.16
N THR A 42 -11.38 1.49 7.49
CA THR A 42 -11.01 2.82 7.00
C THR A 42 -10.56 3.73 8.15
N VAL A 43 -11.28 3.73 9.28
CA VAL A 43 -10.90 4.51 10.47
C VAL A 43 -9.58 4.02 11.05
N LEU A 44 -9.37 2.71 11.16
CA LEU A 44 -8.13 2.11 11.65
C LEU A 44 -6.91 2.55 10.81
N PHE A 45 -6.98 2.41 9.48
CA PHE A 45 -5.90 2.82 8.58
C PHE A 45 -5.71 4.34 8.55
N LEU A 46 -6.77 5.13 8.73
CA LEU A 46 -6.67 6.58 8.84
C LEU A 46 -5.92 6.99 10.12
N ILE A 47 -6.18 6.32 11.25
CA ILE A 47 -5.47 6.54 12.51
C ILE A 47 -3.98 6.22 12.32
N GLY A 48 -3.64 5.06 11.76
CA GLY A 48 -2.24 4.70 11.53
C GLY A 48 -1.53 5.64 10.55
N PHE A 49 -2.19 6.05 9.46
CA PHE A 49 -1.69 7.08 8.55
C PHE A 49 -1.38 8.40 9.27
N VAL A 50 -2.33 8.93 10.06
CA VAL A 50 -2.13 10.17 10.82
C VAL A 50 -1.00 10.02 11.84
N MET A 51 -0.92 8.88 12.53
CA MET A 51 0.18 8.58 13.46
C MET A 51 1.54 8.56 12.75
N MET A 52 1.64 7.93 11.58
CA MET A 52 2.87 7.90 10.78
C MET A 52 3.29 9.30 10.32
N LEU A 53 2.34 10.10 9.85
CA LEU A 53 2.60 11.50 9.51
C LEU A 53 3.10 12.29 10.70
N TYR A 54 2.45 12.19 11.86
CA TYR A 54 2.84 12.88 13.08
C TYR A 54 4.27 12.48 13.53
N LEU A 55 4.55 11.18 13.59
CA LEU A 55 5.84 10.65 14.06
C LEU A 55 7.01 11.07 13.17
N PHE A 56 6.78 11.16 11.84
CA PHE A 56 7.84 11.38 10.85
C PHE A 56 7.69 12.69 10.05
N HIS A 57 6.88 13.64 10.51
CA HIS A 57 6.60 14.88 9.78
C HIS A 57 7.87 15.68 9.40
N ASP A 58 8.83 15.83 10.33
CA ASP A 58 10.09 16.54 10.09
C ASP A 58 10.89 15.90 8.96
N PHE A 59 10.99 14.57 8.99
CA PHE A 59 11.67 13.79 7.97
C PHE A 59 10.97 13.93 6.61
N LEU A 60 9.64 13.74 6.57
CA LEU A 60 8.86 13.89 5.35
C LEU A 60 8.99 15.30 4.76
N LYS A 61 8.92 16.34 5.60
CA LYS A 61 9.06 17.74 5.19
C LYS A 61 10.44 18.03 4.61
N ALA A 62 11.51 17.54 5.24
CA ALA A 62 12.87 17.69 4.74
C ALA A 62 13.06 16.98 3.39
N GLN A 63 12.55 15.75 3.25
CA GLN A 63 12.60 15.01 1.99
C GLN A 63 11.74 15.66 0.90
N TRP A 64 10.60 16.24 1.26
CA TRP A 64 9.70 16.94 0.34
C TRP A 64 10.38 18.19 -0.24
N HIS A 65 11.09 18.93 0.61
CA HIS A 65 11.84 20.10 0.19
C HIS A 65 12.87 19.76 -0.91
N LEU A 66 13.54 18.62 -0.80
CA LEU A 66 14.47 18.14 -1.84
C LEU A 66 13.74 17.67 -3.10
N PHE A 67 12.62 16.96 -2.95
CA PHE A 67 11.85 16.45 -4.07
C PHE A 67 11.27 17.57 -4.94
N ARG A 68 10.67 18.60 -4.30
CA ARG A 68 9.99 19.70 -4.99
C ARG A 68 10.92 20.63 -5.78
N GLN A 69 12.23 20.62 -5.53
CA GLN A 69 13.20 21.41 -6.30
C GLN A 69 13.22 21.03 -7.78
N LYS A 70 12.92 19.76 -8.10
CA LYS A 70 12.81 19.25 -9.48
C LYS A 70 11.48 18.55 -9.70
N LEU A 71 10.39 19.16 -9.20
CA LEU A 71 9.07 18.52 -9.10
C LEU A 71 8.62 17.90 -10.43
N PHE A 72 8.60 18.68 -11.52
CA PHE A 72 8.13 18.19 -12.83
C PHE A 72 8.97 17.02 -13.35
N THR A 73 10.29 17.10 -13.29
CA THR A 73 11.17 16.01 -13.70
C THR A 73 10.96 14.77 -12.85
N LYS A 74 10.83 14.93 -11.52
CA LYS A 74 10.61 13.81 -10.59
C LYS A 74 9.24 13.17 -10.78
N LEU A 75 8.20 13.95 -11.06
CA LEU A 75 6.87 13.43 -11.41
C LEU A 75 6.88 12.71 -12.76
N LEU A 76 7.54 13.25 -13.78
CA LEU A 76 7.68 12.58 -15.07
C LEU A 76 8.42 11.24 -14.94
N ILE A 77 9.51 11.22 -14.17
CA ILE A 77 10.22 9.98 -13.83
C ILE A 77 9.28 9.02 -13.08
N SER A 78 8.47 9.52 -12.15
CA SER A 78 7.51 8.69 -11.41
C SER A 78 6.49 8.05 -12.36
N ILE A 79 5.97 8.77 -13.35
CA ILE A 79 5.07 8.21 -14.37
C ILE A 79 5.74 7.10 -15.17
N VAL A 80 7.01 7.29 -15.59
CA VAL A 80 7.78 6.25 -16.28
C VAL A 80 7.98 5.02 -15.39
N LEU A 81 8.27 5.22 -14.11
CA LEU A 81 8.42 4.14 -13.13
C LEU A 81 7.08 3.41 -12.87
N VAL A 82 5.95 4.12 -12.87
CA VAL A 82 4.62 3.50 -12.79
C VAL A 82 4.36 2.60 -14.00
N ALA A 83 4.67 3.06 -15.21
CA ALA A 83 4.56 2.22 -16.42
C ALA A 83 5.48 0.99 -16.33
N GLY A 84 6.71 1.18 -15.83
CA GLY A 84 7.65 0.09 -15.55
C GLY A 84 7.11 -0.92 -14.52
N ALA A 85 6.46 -0.46 -13.45
CA ALA A 85 5.82 -1.32 -12.46
C ALA A 85 4.68 -2.14 -13.05
N PHE A 86 3.80 -1.53 -13.86
CA PHE A 86 2.73 -2.26 -14.54
C PHE A 86 3.27 -3.31 -15.51
N TRP A 87 4.31 -2.98 -16.27
CA TRP A 87 4.97 -3.95 -17.15
C TRP A 87 5.58 -5.10 -16.36
N LEU A 88 6.32 -4.79 -15.28
CA LEU A 88 6.92 -5.78 -14.39
C LEU A 88 5.87 -6.72 -13.79
N LEU A 89 4.77 -6.15 -13.26
CA LEU A 89 3.67 -6.93 -12.69
C LEU A 89 3.01 -7.83 -13.74
N ARG A 90 2.87 -7.37 -14.99
CA ARG A 90 2.35 -8.19 -16.10
C ARG A 90 3.26 -9.37 -16.40
N VAL A 91 4.58 -9.14 -16.47
CA VAL A 91 5.57 -10.20 -16.70
C VAL A 91 5.54 -11.22 -15.57
N VAL A 92 5.63 -10.77 -14.32
CA VAL A 92 5.65 -11.66 -13.14
C VAL A 92 4.38 -12.49 -13.06
N ARG A 93 3.21 -11.88 -13.26
CA ARG A 93 1.93 -12.62 -13.28
C ARG A 93 1.87 -13.63 -14.43
N GLY A 94 2.40 -13.30 -15.60
CA GLY A 94 2.46 -14.20 -16.74
C GLY A 94 3.39 -15.41 -16.57
N MET A 95 4.31 -15.35 -15.60
CA MET A 95 5.19 -16.48 -15.23
C MET A 95 4.53 -17.46 -14.25
N ILE A 96 3.40 -17.10 -13.64
CA ILE A 96 2.69 -17.92 -12.67
C ILE A 96 1.47 -18.53 -13.37
N PRO A 97 1.28 -19.86 -13.31
CA PRO A 97 0.07 -20.51 -13.82
C PRO A 97 -1.20 -19.82 -13.30
N SER A 98 -2.15 -19.55 -14.19
CA SER A 98 -3.31 -18.71 -13.87
C SER A 98 -4.18 -19.31 -12.75
N GLU A 99 -4.18 -20.64 -12.64
CA GLU A 99 -4.91 -21.44 -11.66
C GLU A 99 -4.37 -21.19 -10.24
N LEU A 100 -3.07 -20.91 -10.11
CA LEU A 100 -2.43 -20.59 -8.83
C LEU A 100 -2.71 -19.15 -8.40
N LEU A 101 -3.03 -18.25 -9.33
CA LEU A 101 -3.40 -16.87 -9.04
C LEU A 101 -4.88 -16.71 -8.67
N GLN A 102 -5.71 -17.73 -8.93
CA GLN A 102 -7.12 -17.68 -8.57
C GLN A 102 -7.28 -17.62 -7.05
N LEU A 103 -8.00 -16.62 -6.58
CA LEU A 103 -8.40 -16.51 -5.19
C LEU A 103 -9.45 -17.58 -4.94
N ARG A 104 -9.26 -18.40 -3.89
CA ARG A 104 -10.30 -19.33 -3.45
C ARG A 104 -11.50 -18.48 -3.07
N SER A 105 -12.63 -18.66 -3.75
CA SER A 105 -13.89 -18.06 -3.34
C SER A 105 -14.17 -18.53 -1.91
N SER A 106 -13.99 -17.64 -0.94
CA SER A 106 -14.58 -17.87 0.38
C SER A 106 -16.08 -17.97 0.13
N THR A 107 -16.62 -19.13 0.43
CA THR A 107 -18.05 -19.40 0.37
C THR A 107 -18.80 -18.24 1.05
N SER A 108 -19.74 -17.66 0.31
CA SER A 108 -20.80 -16.76 0.82
C SER A 108 -20.50 -15.26 0.90
N TYR A 109 -19.96 -14.64 -0.15
CA TYR A 109 -20.41 -13.30 -0.51
C TYR A 109 -20.58 -13.24 -2.02
N THR A 110 -21.83 -13.26 -2.48
CA THR A 110 -22.18 -12.74 -3.80
C THR A 110 -21.43 -11.43 -3.96
N SER A 111 -20.76 -11.22 -5.09
CA SER A 111 -20.15 -9.95 -5.48
C SER A 111 -21.25 -8.91 -5.66
N GLN A 112 -21.82 -8.48 -4.53
CA GLN A 112 -22.77 -7.40 -4.46
C GLN A 112 -21.97 -6.18 -4.89
N LYS A 113 -22.29 -5.66 -6.07
CA LYS A 113 -21.76 -4.36 -6.50
C LYS A 113 -22.04 -3.38 -5.37
N LEU A 114 -20.99 -2.95 -4.70
CA LEU A 114 -21.08 -1.89 -3.71
C LEU A 114 -21.64 -0.67 -4.43
N ASP A 115 -22.50 0.08 -3.73
CA ASP A 115 -22.90 1.39 -4.22
C ASP A 115 -21.63 2.20 -4.59
N PRO A 116 -21.67 3.03 -5.63
CA PRO A 116 -20.54 3.87 -6.00
C PRO A 116 -19.97 4.70 -4.83
N SER A 117 -20.82 5.17 -3.90
CA SER A 117 -20.38 5.86 -2.68
C SER A 117 -19.54 4.97 -1.75
N TRP A 118 -19.96 3.71 -1.54
CA TRP A 118 -19.21 2.71 -0.78
C TRP A 118 -17.92 2.30 -1.49
N THR A 119 -17.90 2.32 -2.82
CA THR A 119 -16.69 2.05 -3.61
C THR A 119 -15.64 3.15 -3.44
N VAL A 120 -16.06 4.43 -3.38
CA VAL A 120 -15.15 5.54 -3.07
C VAL A 120 -14.59 5.39 -1.66
N LEU A 121 -15.41 5.06 -0.67
CA LEU A 121 -14.94 4.80 0.70
C LEU A 121 -13.89 3.67 0.72
N ALA A 122 -14.15 2.56 0.03
CA ALA A 122 -13.22 1.44 -0.09
C ALA A 122 -11.88 1.83 -0.75
N ALA A 123 -11.88 2.83 -1.62
CA ALA A 123 -10.66 3.32 -2.26
C ALA A 123 -9.82 4.26 -1.38
N ILE A 124 -10.35 4.79 -0.27
CA ILE A 124 -9.61 5.70 0.63
C ILE A 124 -8.40 4.99 1.25
N THR A 125 -8.60 3.79 1.80
CA THR A 125 -7.53 3.02 2.44
C THR A 125 -6.31 2.81 1.52
N PRO A 126 -6.44 2.19 0.33
CA PRO A 126 -5.30 2.01 -0.57
C PRO A 126 -4.75 3.34 -1.11
N PHE A 127 -5.54 4.43 -1.11
CA PHE A 127 -5.07 5.75 -1.50
C PHE A 127 -4.14 6.38 -0.46
N ILE A 128 -4.39 6.20 0.85
CA ILE A 128 -3.54 6.76 1.92
C ILE A 128 -2.45 5.80 2.39
N ALA A 129 -2.64 4.49 2.22
CA ALA A 129 -1.70 3.46 2.67
C ALA A 129 -0.24 3.65 2.21
N PRO A 130 0.05 4.08 0.96
CA PRO A 130 1.43 4.27 0.49
C PRO A 130 2.28 5.16 1.39
N PHE A 131 1.70 6.16 2.06
CA PHE A 131 2.47 7.04 2.93
C PHE A 131 2.98 6.32 4.19
N ALA A 132 2.12 5.51 4.82
CA ALA A 132 2.47 4.72 5.98
C ALA A 132 3.40 3.55 5.60
N GLU A 133 3.05 2.82 4.54
CA GLU A 133 3.81 1.67 4.07
C GLU A 133 5.22 2.06 3.63
N GLU A 134 5.40 3.13 2.86
CA GLU A 134 6.73 3.54 2.41
C GLU A 134 7.62 3.97 3.59
N LEU A 135 7.08 4.63 4.61
CA LEU A 135 7.83 4.93 5.82
C LEU A 135 8.25 3.64 6.56
N THR A 136 7.35 2.68 6.70
CA THR A 136 7.65 1.40 7.35
C THR A 136 8.70 0.59 6.58
N PHE A 137 8.43 0.31 5.31
CA PHE A 137 9.25 -0.61 4.52
C PHE A 137 10.53 0.04 3.98
N ARG A 138 10.48 1.30 3.54
CA ARG A 138 11.62 1.94 2.85
C ARG A 138 12.44 2.73 3.83
N TYR A 139 11.83 3.56 4.68
CA TYR A 139 12.60 4.33 5.64
C TYR A 139 13.07 3.52 6.84
N LEU A 140 12.18 2.78 7.52
CA LEU A 140 12.51 2.08 8.77
C LEU A 140 13.18 0.73 8.52
N LEU A 141 12.67 -0.10 7.59
CA LEU A 141 13.20 -1.45 7.32
C LEU A 141 14.34 -1.50 6.29
N LEU A 142 14.57 -0.46 5.49
CA LEU A 142 15.62 -0.47 4.47
C LEU A 142 16.64 0.67 4.63
N GLY A 143 16.16 1.90 4.82
CA GLY A 143 16.96 3.12 4.77
C GLY A 143 17.94 3.32 5.92
N LYS A 144 17.86 2.51 6.98
CA LYS A 144 18.71 2.63 8.17
C LYS A 144 20.05 1.90 8.05
N PHE A 145 20.20 1.02 7.07
CA PHE A 145 21.39 0.18 6.95
C PHE A 145 22.50 0.87 6.14
N GLN A 146 23.66 1.06 6.75
CA GLN A 146 24.83 1.66 6.11
C GLN A 146 25.66 0.63 5.31
N ASN A 147 25.75 -0.61 5.81
CA ASN A 147 26.48 -1.69 5.15
C ASN A 147 25.76 -2.12 3.86
N THR A 148 26.50 -2.17 2.75
CA THR A 148 25.94 -2.49 1.42
C THR A 148 25.34 -3.89 1.33
N ILE A 149 26.00 -4.90 1.90
CA ILE A 149 25.51 -6.30 1.87
C ILE A 149 24.21 -6.39 2.66
N LEU A 150 24.18 -5.82 3.87
CA LEU A 150 22.99 -5.80 4.70
C LEU A 150 21.85 -5.01 4.04
N ARG A 151 22.15 -3.89 3.37
CA ARG A 151 21.16 -3.11 2.62
C ARG A 151 20.57 -3.92 1.45
N MET A 152 21.39 -4.69 0.73
CA MET A 152 20.91 -5.57 -0.33
C MET A 152 20.05 -6.70 0.21
N LEU A 153 20.43 -7.31 1.33
CA LEU A 153 19.60 -8.31 2.01
C LEU A 153 18.27 -7.71 2.43
N MET A 154 18.30 -6.53 3.07
CA MET A 154 17.08 -5.86 3.55
C MET A 154 16.18 -5.38 2.42
N LEU A 155 16.72 -5.12 1.21
CA LEU A 155 15.93 -4.80 0.02
C LEU A 155 14.98 -5.97 -0.34
N PHE A 156 15.47 -7.20 -0.25
CA PHE A 156 14.65 -8.40 -0.50
C PHE A 156 13.75 -8.73 0.68
N VAL A 157 14.25 -8.64 1.93
CA VAL A 157 13.44 -8.90 3.13
C VAL A 157 12.23 -7.97 3.20
N GLN A 158 12.42 -6.66 3.05
CA GLN A 158 11.30 -5.72 3.07
C GLN A 158 10.33 -5.95 1.90
N GLY A 159 10.83 -6.40 0.74
CA GLY A 159 10.00 -6.73 -0.42
C GLY A 159 9.11 -7.93 -0.14
N ILE A 160 9.66 -9.01 0.41
CA ILE A 160 8.89 -10.19 0.83
C ILE A 160 7.83 -9.80 1.86
N LEU A 161 8.23 -9.07 2.91
CA LEU A 161 7.30 -8.60 3.95
C LEU A 161 6.19 -7.72 3.37
N PHE A 162 6.51 -6.85 2.40
CA PHE A 162 5.53 -6.02 1.71
C PHE A 162 4.46 -6.85 0.96
N GLY A 163 4.84 -7.98 0.36
CA GLY A 163 3.86 -8.90 -0.21
C GLY A 163 3.04 -9.64 0.86
N LEU A 164 3.69 -10.07 1.95
CA LEU A 164 3.03 -10.84 3.01
C LEU A 164 2.00 -10.04 3.81
N VAL A 165 2.17 -8.72 3.98
CA VAL A 165 1.16 -7.89 4.66
C VAL A 165 -0.18 -7.83 3.91
N HIS A 166 -0.22 -8.25 2.64
CA HIS A 166 -1.43 -8.35 1.85
C HIS A 166 -2.13 -9.72 1.98
N TRP A 167 -1.85 -10.46 3.06
CA TRP A 167 -2.37 -11.81 3.29
C TRP A 167 -3.88 -11.91 3.08
N ASN A 168 -4.64 -11.02 3.70
CA ASN A 168 -6.10 -11.02 3.64
C ASN A 168 -6.64 -10.53 2.30
N ASN A 169 -5.95 -9.61 1.64
CA ASN A 169 -6.31 -9.14 0.29
C ASN A 169 -6.30 -10.28 -0.73
N PHE A 170 -5.47 -11.32 -0.50
CA PHE A 170 -5.38 -12.49 -1.35
C PHE A 170 -5.93 -13.76 -0.71
N SER A 171 -6.74 -13.66 0.35
CA SER A 171 -7.35 -14.83 1.02
C SER A 171 -6.31 -15.92 1.37
N GLY A 172 -5.11 -15.51 1.77
CA GLY A 172 -3.98 -16.40 2.08
C GLY A 172 -3.28 -17.04 0.88
N ASN A 173 -3.58 -16.63 -0.35
CA ASN A 173 -2.92 -17.15 -1.54
C ASN A 173 -1.51 -16.57 -1.71
N LEU A 174 -0.50 -17.35 -1.34
CA LEU A 174 0.91 -16.96 -1.44
C LEU A 174 1.36 -16.63 -2.87
N TYR A 175 0.86 -17.33 -3.89
CA TYR A 175 1.21 -17.07 -5.29
C TYR A 175 0.71 -15.70 -5.74
N ALA A 176 -0.49 -15.29 -5.30
CA ALA A 176 -1.04 -13.98 -5.56
C ALA A 176 -0.27 -12.84 -4.85
N MET A 177 0.48 -13.15 -3.78
CA MET A 177 1.37 -12.20 -3.09
C MET A 177 2.70 -12.00 -3.80
N ILE A 178 3.19 -12.96 -4.61
CA ILE A 178 4.49 -12.88 -5.29
C ILE A 178 4.62 -11.58 -6.14
N PRO A 179 3.63 -11.18 -6.96
CA PRO A 179 3.68 -9.90 -7.67
C PRO A 179 3.88 -8.70 -6.74
N TYR A 180 3.27 -8.73 -5.55
CA TYR A 180 3.42 -7.67 -4.55
C TYR A 180 4.79 -7.72 -3.87
N MET A 181 5.36 -8.91 -3.64
CA MET A 181 6.74 -9.03 -3.16
C MET A 181 7.74 -8.39 -4.13
N VAL A 182 7.56 -8.66 -5.42
CA VAL A 182 8.39 -8.07 -6.49
C VAL A 182 8.16 -6.56 -6.58
N LEU A 183 6.92 -6.08 -6.46
CA LEU A 183 6.63 -4.65 -6.39
C LEU A 183 7.29 -3.98 -5.17
N GLY A 184 7.32 -4.66 -4.01
CA GLY A 184 8.01 -4.20 -2.82
C GLY A 184 9.52 -4.03 -3.05
N VAL A 185 10.16 -4.99 -3.72
CA VAL A 185 11.57 -4.87 -4.14
C VAL A 185 11.76 -3.71 -5.12
N TYR A 186 10.85 -3.56 -6.08
CA TYR A 186 10.88 -2.49 -7.08
C TYR A 186 10.84 -1.09 -6.43
N LEU A 187 9.88 -0.87 -5.52
CA LEU A 187 9.74 0.37 -4.77
C LEU A 187 10.95 0.61 -3.83
N GLY A 188 11.47 -0.45 -3.21
CA GLY A 188 12.72 -0.39 -2.45
C GLY A 188 13.92 0.07 -3.30
N ALA A 189 14.05 -0.44 -4.52
CA ALA A 189 15.10 -0.03 -5.45
C ALA A 189 14.96 1.44 -5.87
N ILE A 190 13.73 1.90 -6.15
CA ILE A 190 13.45 3.32 -6.42
C ILE A 190 13.92 4.19 -5.26
N TYR A 191 13.60 3.80 -4.01
CA TYR A 191 14.04 4.54 -2.83
C TYR A 191 15.58 4.61 -2.71
N LEU A 192 16.28 3.50 -2.92
CA LEU A 192 17.75 3.48 -2.84
C LEU A 192 18.43 4.31 -3.93
N LEU A 193 17.90 4.26 -5.17
CA LEU A 193 18.45 4.98 -6.32
C LEU A 193 18.16 6.48 -6.24
N SER A 194 16.92 6.84 -5.89
CA SER A 194 16.50 8.24 -5.78
C SER A 194 17.05 8.94 -4.53
N LYS A 195 17.39 8.17 -3.49
CA LYS A 195 17.75 8.64 -2.15
C LYS A 195 16.70 9.60 -1.57
N ASN A 196 15.44 9.41 -1.94
CA ASN A 196 14.33 10.25 -1.51
C ASN A 196 13.05 9.42 -1.38
N ILE A 197 12.42 9.47 -0.21
CA ILE A 197 11.19 8.68 0.06
C ILE A 197 10.01 9.10 -0.84
N TRP A 198 9.91 10.38 -1.22
CA TRP A 198 8.83 10.86 -2.06
C TRP A 198 8.85 10.28 -3.46
N SER A 199 10.00 9.88 -3.99
CA SER A 199 10.05 9.16 -5.27
C SER A 199 9.30 7.82 -5.19
N SER A 200 9.47 7.08 -4.11
CA SER A 200 8.77 5.80 -3.92
C SER A 200 7.30 6.01 -3.54
N ILE A 201 7.00 6.97 -2.64
CA ILE A 201 5.62 7.35 -2.28
C ILE A 201 4.82 7.76 -3.52
N MET A 202 5.37 8.61 -4.40
CA MET A 202 4.64 9.08 -5.57
C MET A 202 4.35 7.95 -6.55
N VAL A 203 5.31 7.08 -6.83
CA VAL A 203 5.10 5.92 -7.71
C VAL A 203 4.03 4.98 -7.14
N HIS A 204 4.14 4.63 -5.87
CA HIS A 204 3.19 3.74 -5.21
C HIS A 204 1.79 4.36 -5.12
N TRP A 205 1.70 5.63 -4.71
CA TRP A 205 0.44 6.37 -4.66
C TRP A 205 -0.24 6.49 -6.02
N MET A 206 0.52 6.74 -7.09
CA MET A 206 -0.01 6.78 -8.46
C MET A 206 -0.57 5.40 -8.88
N ILE A 207 0.15 4.31 -8.59
CA ILE A 207 -0.32 2.94 -8.88
C ILE A 207 -1.67 2.68 -8.19
N ASN A 208 -1.78 2.98 -6.89
CA ASN A 208 -3.02 2.75 -6.14
C ASN A 208 -4.14 3.69 -6.57
N THR A 209 -3.81 4.93 -6.92
CA THR A 209 -4.78 5.89 -7.46
C THR A 209 -5.35 5.40 -8.78
N MET A 210 -4.51 4.92 -9.69
CA MET A 210 -4.95 4.40 -11.00
C MET A 210 -5.78 3.12 -10.87
N ASN A 211 -5.43 2.22 -9.95
CA ASN A 211 -6.12 0.93 -9.79
C ASN A 211 -7.36 0.99 -8.88
N GLY A 212 -7.50 2.01 -8.04
CA GLY A 212 -8.56 2.07 -7.03
C GLY A 212 -9.35 3.39 -7.04
N MET A 213 -8.69 4.50 -6.67
CA MET A 213 -9.39 5.78 -6.46
C MET A 213 -9.99 6.36 -7.74
N LEU A 214 -9.23 6.36 -8.84
CA LEU A 214 -9.69 6.88 -10.13
C LEU A 214 -10.93 6.13 -10.66
N PRO A 215 -10.95 4.78 -10.75
CA PRO A 215 -12.17 4.08 -11.17
C PRO A 215 -13.32 4.26 -10.18
N ALA A 216 -13.06 4.31 -8.86
CA ALA A 216 -14.11 4.55 -7.87
C ALA A 216 -14.80 5.91 -8.05
N LEU A 217 -14.03 6.98 -8.27
CA LEU A 217 -14.56 8.32 -8.54
C LEU A 217 -15.32 8.37 -9.86
N LEU A 218 -14.83 7.69 -10.90
CA LEU A 218 -15.51 7.60 -12.19
C LEU A 218 -16.89 6.95 -12.02
N LEU A 219 -16.96 5.81 -11.34
CA LEU A 219 -18.22 5.11 -11.06
C LEU A 219 -19.19 6.00 -10.27
N PHE A 220 -18.68 6.72 -9.27
CA PHE A 220 -19.49 7.65 -8.50
C PHE A 220 -20.05 8.78 -9.36
N ILE A 221 -19.23 9.42 -10.20
CA ILE A 221 -19.66 10.49 -11.11
C ILE A 221 -20.71 9.97 -12.09
N LEU A 222 -20.48 8.81 -12.72
CA LEU A 222 -21.45 8.19 -13.64
C LEU A 222 -22.80 7.92 -12.96
N SER A 223 -22.78 7.51 -11.70
CA SER A 223 -24.01 7.27 -10.92
C SER A 223 -24.84 8.53 -10.68
N LEU A 224 -24.20 9.72 -10.58
CA LEU A 224 -24.91 11.00 -10.46
C LEU A 224 -25.67 11.36 -11.74
N PHE A 225 -25.28 10.80 -12.89
CA PHE A 225 -25.98 10.93 -14.17
C PHE A 225 -26.95 9.77 -14.45
N GLY A 226 -27.18 8.88 -13.47
CA GLY A 226 -28.05 7.71 -13.64
C GLY A 226 -27.46 6.58 -14.49
N ILE A 227 -26.16 6.61 -14.77
CA ILE A 227 -25.48 5.55 -15.52
C ILE A 227 -25.03 4.46 -14.53
N THR A 228 -25.70 3.31 -14.55
CA THR A 228 -25.34 2.14 -13.74
C THR A 228 -24.54 1.14 -14.57
N THR A 229 -23.27 0.92 -14.23
CA THR A 229 -22.37 -0.06 -14.89
C THR A 229 -22.25 -1.36 -14.12
#